data_AF-A0A661X794-F1
#
_entry.id   AF-A0A661X794-F1
#
_cell.length_a   1.000
_cell.length_b   1.000
_cell.length_c   1.000
_cell.angle_alpha   90.00
_cell.angle_beta   90.00
_cell.angle_gamma   90.00
#
_symmetry.space_group_name_H-M   'P 1'
#
loop_
_entity.id
_entity.type
_entity.pdbx_description
1 polymer ?
#
loop_
_entity_poly.entity_id
_entity_poly.type
_entity_poly.pdbx_seq_one_letter_code
_entity_poly.pdbx_strand_id
1 'polypeptide(L)'
;MGTGWKFYKLEERVSVKEIKIHELKEGRNVFAKNIKLSPKCSGLIHEDLKEALLSFSFDSYLYIPLKMIIPDAKAGDSIYVEVEEEIVKGDAINYIFGLPVRIERIELEKPMSFKQVKVKRGEG
;
A
#
# COMPACT_ATOMS: atom_id res chain seq x y z
N MET A 1 24.95 18.00 -18.03
CA MET A 1 23.58 18.50 -18.26
C MET A 1 22.65 17.32 -18.06
N GLY A 2 21.84 17.34 -17.01
CA GLY A 2 21.13 16.15 -16.53
C GLY A 2 19.90 15.82 -17.36
N THR A 3 19.76 14.54 -17.71
CA THR A 3 18.49 13.92 -18.06
C THR A 3 17.92 13.25 -16.80
N GLY A 4 16.60 13.19 -16.67
CA GLY A 4 15.98 12.40 -15.61
C GLY A 4 14.70 12.99 -15.04
N TRP A 5 14.08 12.19 -14.18
CA TRP A 5 12.84 12.52 -13.51
C TRP A 5 13.07 13.31 -12.23
N LYS A 6 12.24 14.33 -11.99
CA LYS A 6 12.13 15.01 -10.70
C LYS A 6 10.70 14.93 -10.21
N PHE A 7 10.53 14.60 -8.95
CA PHE A 7 9.22 14.54 -8.31
C PHE A 7 8.97 15.81 -7.50
N TYR A 8 7.83 16.45 -7.76
CA TYR A 8 7.35 17.63 -7.05
C TYR A 8 6.10 17.27 -6.27
N LYS A 9 6.25 17.21 -4.95
CA LYS A 9 5.16 16.89 -4.02
C LYS A 9 4.17 18.05 -3.94
N LEU A 10 2.88 17.73 -4.11
CA LEU A 10 1.77 18.71 -4.10
C LEU A 10 0.85 18.52 -2.89
N GLU A 11 0.57 17.27 -2.54
CA GLU A 11 -0.32 16.92 -1.44
C GLU A 11 0.30 15.80 -0.62
N GLU A 12 0.12 15.87 0.70
CA GLU A 12 0.40 14.78 1.63
C GLU A 12 -0.71 14.67 2.64
N ARG A 13 -1.18 13.44 2.84
CA ARG A 13 -2.17 13.13 3.86
C ARG A 13 -1.94 11.75 4.42
N VAL A 14 -2.41 11.56 5.64
CA VAL A 14 -2.46 10.25 6.30
C VAL A 14 -3.89 9.73 6.23
N SER A 15 -4.05 8.47 5.87
CA SER A 15 -5.34 7.79 5.77
C SER A 15 -5.29 6.45 6.51
N VAL A 16 -6.43 5.98 7.01
CA VAL A 16 -6.57 4.62 7.54
C VAL A 16 -7.33 3.78 6.53
N LYS A 17 -6.80 2.60 6.20
CA LYS A 17 -7.38 1.69 5.22
C LYS A 17 -7.61 0.32 5.83
N GLU A 18 -8.78 -0.21 5.59
CA GLU A 18 -9.12 -1.60 5.90
C GLU A 18 -8.79 -2.50 4.71
N ILE A 19 -7.94 -3.50 4.92
CA ILE A 19 -7.52 -4.46 3.88
C ILE A 19 -7.99 -5.86 4.28
N LYS A 20 -8.79 -6.51 3.43
CA LYS A 20 -9.17 -7.92 3.61
C LYS A 20 -7.94 -8.80 3.37
N ILE A 21 -7.54 -9.57 4.37
CA ILE A 21 -6.34 -10.41 4.32
C ILE A 21 -6.64 -11.90 4.27
N HIS A 22 -7.84 -12.30 4.72
CA HIS A 22 -8.25 -13.69 4.73
C HIS A 22 -9.77 -13.83 4.85
N GLU A 23 -10.26 -15.00 4.47
CA GLU A 23 -11.61 -15.47 4.74
C GLU A 23 -11.48 -16.81 5.44
N LEU A 24 -12.17 -16.93 6.59
CA LEU A 24 -12.11 -18.11 7.43
C LEU A 24 -12.84 -19.27 6.77
N LYS A 25 -12.16 -20.42 6.79
CA LYS A 25 -12.73 -21.70 6.41
C LYS A 25 -13.29 -22.39 7.65
N GLU A 26 -14.30 -23.23 7.43
CA GLU A 26 -14.95 -24.00 8.49
C GLU A 26 -13.95 -24.77 9.37
N GLY A 27 -14.19 -24.78 10.68
CA GLY A 27 -13.37 -25.51 11.66
C GLY A 27 -12.03 -24.87 12.02
N ARG A 28 -11.70 -23.66 11.53
CA ARG A 28 -10.45 -22.96 11.86
C ARG A 28 -10.67 -21.82 12.86
N ASN A 29 -10.36 -22.09 14.13
CA ASN A 29 -10.44 -21.09 15.20
C ASN A 29 -9.11 -20.35 15.43
N VAL A 30 -8.02 -20.81 14.81
CA VAL A 30 -6.69 -20.17 14.91
C VAL A 30 -6.31 -19.59 13.56
N PHE A 31 -5.98 -18.31 13.55
CA PHE A 31 -5.48 -17.61 12.38
C PHE A 31 -4.02 -17.19 12.61
N ALA A 32 -3.13 -17.66 11.74
CA ALA A 32 -1.74 -17.24 11.72
C ALA A 32 -1.33 -16.93 10.28
N LYS A 33 -0.86 -15.71 10.03
CA LYS A 33 -0.44 -15.27 8.70
C LYS A 33 0.55 -14.12 8.79
N ASN A 34 1.56 -14.18 7.93
CA ASN A 34 2.48 -13.06 7.72
C ASN A 34 1.96 -12.22 6.56
N ILE A 35 1.76 -10.92 6.81
CA ILE A 35 1.29 -9.98 5.80
C ILE A 35 2.44 -9.07 5.42
N LYS A 36 2.62 -8.90 4.11
CA LYS A 36 3.56 -7.93 3.54
C LYS A 36 2.77 -6.94 2.70
N LEU A 37 2.77 -5.67 3.11
CA LEU A 37 2.17 -4.58 2.35
C LEU A 37 3.28 -3.74 1.76
N SER A 38 3.36 -3.69 0.44
CA SER A 38 4.31 -2.84 -0.27
C SER A 38 3.67 -1.51 -0.66
N PRO A 39 4.47 -0.45 -0.80
CA PRO A 39 4.02 0.79 -1.42
C PRO A 39 3.40 0.54 -2.80
N LYS A 40 2.40 1.35 -3.14
CA LYS A 40 1.75 1.34 -4.45
C LYS A 40 1.92 2.71 -5.10
N CYS A 41 2.18 2.70 -6.39
CA CYS A 41 2.19 3.90 -7.22
C CYS A 41 1.07 3.78 -8.25
N SER A 42 0.27 4.82 -8.39
CA SER A 42 -0.77 4.92 -9.43
C SER A 42 -0.60 6.21 -10.25
N GLY A 43 -1.10 6.21 -11.50
CA GLY A 43 -0.95 7.28 -12.49
C GLY A 43 -0.67 6.77 -13.91
N LEU A 44 -0.45 7.68 -14.86
CA LEU A 44 0.18 7.34 -16.14
C LEU A 44 1.67 7.18 -15.87
N ILE A 45 2.18 5.95 -15.86
CA ILE A 45 3.57 5.66 -15.43
C ILE A 45 4.36 5.15 -16.63
N HIS A 46 5.39 5.90 -17.04
CA HIS A 46 6.44 5.38 -17.93
C HIS A 46 7.31 4.34 -17.20
N GLU A 47 7.80 3.31 -17.89
CA GLU A 47 8.56 2.21 -17.26
C GLU A 47 9.79 2.71 -16.47
N ASP A 48 10.55 3.66 -17.02
CA ASP A 48 11.71 4.28 -16.34
C ASP A 48 11.35 5.00 -15.03
N LEU A 49 10.18 5.66 -14.97
CA LEU A 49 9.71 6.33 -13.75
C LEU A 49 9.29 5.29 -12.70
N LYS A 50 8.72 4.17 -13.15
CA LYS A 50 8.35 3.05 -12.29
C LYS A 50 9.58 2.48 -11.59
N GLU A 51 10.66 2.21 -12.32
CA GLU A 51 11.91 1.68 -11.74
C GLU A 51 12.58 2.69 -10.80
N ALA A 52 12.61 3.97 -11.18
CA ALA A 52 13.13 5.03 -10.31
C ALA A 52 12.32 5.15 -9.00
N LEU A 53 10.98 5.23 -9.07
CA LEU A 53 10.14 5.33 -7.86
C LEU A 53 10.16 4.05 -7.02
N LEU A 54 10.24 2.88 -7.66
CA LEU A 54 10.30 1.60 -6.95
C LEU A 54 11.67 1.36 -6.29
N SER A 55 12.77 1.75 -6.91
CA SER A 55 14.12 1.66 -6.32
C SER A 55 14.28 2.53 -5.07
N PHE A 56 13.51 3.61 -4.92
CA PHE A 56 13.41 4.38 -3.68
C PHE A 56 12.54 3.71 -2.58
N SER A 57 11.83 2.61 -2.85
CA SER A 57 10.77 2.09 -1.96
C SER A 57 10.77 0.58 -1.67
N PHE A 58 11.64 -0.24 -2.27
CA PHE A 58 11.68 -1.68 -1.99
C PHE A 58 12.03 -2.03 -0.54
N ASP A 59 12.65 -1.12 0.20
CA ASP A 59 12.94 -1.26 1.64
C ASP A 59 11.81 -0.76 2.56
N SER A 60 10.73 -0.18 2.02
CA SER A 60 9.66 0.46 2.81
C SER A 60 8.36 -0.34 2.79
N TYR A 61 8.43 -1.67 2.95
CA TYR A 61 7.24 -2.50 3.12
C TYR A 61 6.88 -2.64 4.59
N LEU A 62 5.57 -2.66 4.88
CA LEU A 62 5.07 -2.96 6.22
C LEU A 62 4.89 -4.47 6.36
N TYR A 63 5.64 -5.07 7.28
CA TYR A 63 5.54 -6.47 7.63
C TYR A 63 4.75 -6.65 8.94
N ILE A 64 3.71 -7.49 8.90
CA ILE A 64 2.82 -7.71 10.03
C ILE A 64 2.70 -9.22 10.28
N PRO A 65 3.37 -9.76 11.32
CA PRO A 65 3.16 -11.13 11.75
C PRO A 65 1.88 -11.20 12.62
N LEU A 66 0.82 -11.82 12.09
CA LEU A 66 -0.42 -11.99 12.84
C LEU A 66 -0.57 -13.42 13.35
N LYS A 67 -0.93 -13.54 14.63
CA LYS A 67 -1.38 -14.77 15.26
C LYS A 67 -2.51 -14.43 16.22
N MET A 68 -3.68 -15.01 16.01
CA MET A 68 -4.85 -14.79 16.86
C MET A 68 -5.72 -16.03 16.95
N ILE A 69 -6.48 -16.11 18.04
CA ILE A 69 -7.54 -17.10 18.23
C ILE A 69 -8.87 -16.36 18.06
N ILE A 70 -9.74 -16.87 17.20
CA ILE A 70 -11.04 -16.30 16.88
C ILE A 70 -12.10 -17.19 17.55
N PRO A 71 -12.70 -16.74 18.67
CA PRO A 71 -13.78 -17.48 19.30
C PRO A 71 -15.00 -17.51 18.37
N ASP A 72 -15.67 -18.67 18.32
CA ASP A 72 -16.88 -18.89 17.52
C ASP A 72 -16.72 -18.55 16.02
N ALA A 73 -15.54 -18.85 15.45
CA ALA A 73 -15.25 -18.59 14.04
C ALA A 73 -16.24 -19.34 13.12
N LYS A 74 -16.93 -18.59 12.26
CA LYS A 74 -17.84 -19.16 11.27
C LYS A 74 -17.19 -19.19 9.88
N ALA A 75 -17.60 -20.15 9.06
CA ALA A 75 -17.26 -20.14 7.65
C ALA A 75 -17.81 -18.86 7.01
N GLY A 76 -16.97 -18.14 6.25
CA GLY A 76 -17.33 -16.86 5.61
C GLY A 76 -16.95 -15.62 6.42
N ASP A 77 -16.55 -15.77 7.69
CA ASP A 77 -15.98 -14.65 8.45
C ASP A 77 -14.73 -14.11 7.75
N SER A 78 -14.64 -12.80 7.60
CA SER A 78 -13.54 -12.14 6.88
C SER A 78 -12.64 -11.39 7.85
N ILE A 79 -11.33 -11.59 7.71
CA ILE A 79 -10.32 -10.94 8.54
C ILE A 79 -9.77 -9.74 7.76
N TYR A 80 -9.81 -8.59 8.41
CA TYR A 80 -9.31 -7.32 7.91
C TYR A 80 -8.20 -6.80 8.82
N VAL A 81 -7.26 -6.07 8.24
CA VAL A 81 -6.31 -5.25 8.99
C VAL A 81 -6.58 -3.79 8.71
N GLU A 82 -6.51 -2.99 9.76
CA GLU A 82 -6.41 -1.55 9.63
C GLU A 82 -4.94 -1.15 9.64
N VAL A 83 -4.55 -0.45 8.58
CA VAL A 83 -3.23 0.11 8.41
C VAL A 83 -3.34 1.59 8.14
N GLU A 84 -2.41 2.34 8.71
CA GLU A 84 -2.21 3.74 8.37
C GLU A 84 -1.33 3.80 7.12
N GLU A 85 -1.78 4.57 6.14
CA GLU A 85 -1.06 4.81 4.89
C GLU A 85 -0.78 6.31 4.74
N GLU A 86 0.44 6.63 4.34
CA GLU A 86 0.81 7.93 3.82
C GLU A 86 0.45 7.97 2.34
N ILE A 87 -0.35 8.95 1.93
CA ILE A 87 -0.71 9.19 0.54
C ILE A 87 -0.03 10.48 0.10
N VAL A 88 0.90 10.36 -0.84
CA VAL A 88 1.64 11.49 -1.43
C VAL A 88 1.24 11.64 -2.88
N LYS A 89 0.70 12.81 -3.25
CA LYS A 89 0.46 13.16 -4.65
C LYS A 89 1.46 14.19 -5.12
N GLY A 90 1.80 14.10 -6.39
CA GLY A 90 2.63 15.12 -7.01
C GLY A 90 2.82 14.93 -8.50
N ASP A 91 3.62 15.81 -9.06
CA ASP A 91 3.98 15.79 -10.47
C ASP A 91 5.41 15.25 -10.63
N ALA A 92 5.56 14.18 -11.41
CA ALA A 92 6.84 13.71 -11.90
C ALA A 92 7.12 14.39 -13.24
N ILE A 93 8.19 15.19 -13.31
CA ILE A 93 8.58 15.91 -14.51
C ILE A 93 9.86 15.30 -15.06
N ASN A 94 9.83 14.86 -16.32
CA ASN A 94 11.02 14.41 -17.03
C ASN A 94 11.71 15.61 -17.68
N TYR A 95 13.02 15.74 -17.46
CA TYR A 95 13.85 16.76 -18.07
C TYR A 95 14.83 16.16 -19.06
N ILE A 96 14.96 16.79 -20.22
CA ILE A 96 16.01 16.49 -21.21
C ILE A 96 16.76 17.79 -21.49
N PHE A 97 18.08 17.78 -21.27
CA PHE A 97 18.93 18.98 -21.37
C PHE A 97 18.40 20.19 -20.58
N GLY A 98 17.76 19.94 -19.43
CA GLY A 98 17.18 20.98 -18.57
C GLY A 98 15.81 21.52 -19.01
N LEU A 99 15.25 21.02 -20.11
CA LEU A 99 13.90 21.38 -20.58
C LEU A 99 12.87 20.36 -20.09
N PRO A 100 11.73 20.78 -19.52
CA PRO A 100 10.66 19.87 -19.13
C PRO A 100 9.98 19.34 -20.39
N VAL A 101 10.04 18.02 -20.62
CA VAL A 101 9.49 17.39 -21.82
C VAL A 101 8.19 16.62 -21.55
N ARG A 102 7.96 16.23 -20.30
CA ARG A 102 6.79 15.44 -19.89
C ARG A 102 6.46 15.66 -18.42
N ILE A 103 5.18 15.69 -18.10
CA ILE A 103 4.67 15.79 -16.74
C ILE A 103 3.69 14.62 -16.52
N GLU A 104 3.90 13.86 -15.45
CA GLU A 104 3.03 12.76 -15.03
C GLU A 104 2.51 13.04 -13.62
N ARG A 105 1.19 12.96 -13.45
CA ARG A 105 0.58 13.00 -12.12
C ARG A 105 0.69 11.63 -11.49
N ILE A 106 1.33 11.57 -10.33
CA ILE A 106 1.52 10.33 -9.59
C ILE A 106 0.89 10.43 -8.20
N GLU A 107 0.39 9.29 -7.73
CA GLU A 107 -0.04 9.09 -6.35
C GLU A 107 0.71 7.88 -5.78
N LEU A 108 1.40 8.11 -4.67
CA LEU A 108 2.13 7.10 -3.90
C LEU A 108 1.36 6.81 -2.62
N GLU A 109 0.92 5.57 -2.47
CA GLU A 109 0.33 5.04 -1.23
C GLU A 109 1.40 4.20 -0.52
N LYS A 110 1.83 4.62 0.66
CA LYS A 110 2.86 3.92 1.46
C LYS A 110 2.26 3.42 2.77
N PRO A 111 2.30 2.11 3.06
CA PRO A 111 1.89 1.61 4.36
C PRO A 111 2.90 2.02 5.44
N MET A 112 2.42 2.71 6.48
CA MET A 112 3.23 3.30 7.54
C MET A 112 3.20 2.46 8.81
N SER A 113 2.00 2.18 9.33
CA SER A 113 1.85 1.50 10.61
C SER A 113 0.62 0.58 10.65
N PHE A 114 0.74 -0.50 11.41
CA PHE A 114 -0.38 -1.38 11.73
C PHE A 114 -1.16 -0.80 12.91
N LYS A 115 -2.49 -0.76 12.81
CA LYS A 115 -3.38 -0.28 13.89
C LYS A 115 -4.02 -1.44 14.63
N GLN A 116 -4.81 -2.26 13.93
CA GLN A 116 -5.53 -3.38 14.54
C GLN A 116 -6.01 -4.42 13.53
N VAL A 117 -6.40 -5.60 14.02
CA VAL A 117 -7.11 -6.63 13.26
C VAL A 117 -8.60 -6.56 13.58
N LYS A 118 -9.44 -6.67 12.56
CA LYS A 118 -10.90 -6.79 12.71
C LYS A 118 -11.39 -8.08 12.07
N VAL A 119 -12.34 -8.74 12.72
CA VAL A 119 -13.09 -9.85 12.15
C VAL A 119 -14.49 -9.34 11.83
N LYS A 120 -14.85 -9.32 10.54
CA LYS A 120 -16.21 -9.00 10.10
C LYS A 120 -16.94 -10.31 9.83
N ARG A 121 -18.03 -10.53 10.55
CA ARG A 121 -18.85 -11.72 10.39
C ARG A 121 -19.68 -11.58 9.13
N GLY A 122 -19.69 -12.62 8.29
CA GLY A 122 -20.62 -12.67 7.16
C GLY A 122 -22.04 -12.63 7.72
N GLU A 123 -22.90 -11.77 7.18
CA GLU A 123 -24.34 -11.89 7.41
C GLU A 123 -24.75 -13.24 6.81
N GLY A 124 -25.00 -14.21 7.71
CA GLY A 124 -25.62 -15.49 7.37
C GLY A 124 -27.12 -15.35 7.26
#